data_AF-A0A6P0DUY0-F1
#
_entry.id   AF-A0A6P0DUY0-F1
#
_cell.length_a   1.000
_cell.length_b   1.000
_cell.length_c   1.000
_cell.angle_alpha   90.00
_cell.angle_beta   90.00
_cell.angle_gamma   90.00
#
_symmetry.space_group_name_H-M   'P 1'
#
loop_
_entity.id
_entity.type
_entity.pdbx_description
1 polymer ?
#
loop_
_entity_poly.entity_id
_entity_poly.type
_entity_poly.pdbx_seq_one_letter_code
_entity_poly.pdbx_strand_id
1 'polypeptide(L)'
;YKGMLPTPKGSNAPISAIIPARAVKVLLSQAKGDIRTAVYPKPGGVPLLKFDYGDMRLVTKTIDGTYPDYPRVIPKEEPTDTKVSFSAAILRQALLSAVTFYKINRSRNGIAIRNDDGRAVLTTKAEKPDNQMQGGAFTARTFADWPKDSTMTHIGLNMRYLLD
;
A
#
# COMPACT_ATOMS: atom_id res chain seq x y z
N TYR A 1 -15.98 -10.09 0.00
CA TYR A 1 -15.04 -9.70 -1.07
C TYR A 1 -15.71 -9.87 -2.42
N LYS A 2 -16.19 -8.76 -3.00
CA LYS A 2 -17.02 -8.71 -4.22
C LYS A 2 -16.28 -7.88 -5.28
N GLY A 3 -15.01 -8.23 -5.52
CA GLY A 3 -14.06 -7.40 -6.28
C GLY A 3 -13.12 -8.17 -7.20
N MET A 4 -13.40 -9.44 -7.50
CA MET A 4 -12.81 -10.04 -8.69
C MET A 4 -13.53 -9.44 -9.89
N LEU A 5 -12.78 -8.74 -10.74
CA LEU A 5 -13.28 -8.40 -12.07
C LEU A 5 -13.79 -9.70 -12.73
N PRO A 6 -14.91 -9.64 -13.48
CA PRO A 6 -15.43 -10.81 -14.15
C PRO A 6 -14.32 -11.42 -15.02
N THR A 7 -14.23 -12.75 -15.01
CA THR A 7 -13.23 -13.44 -15.81
C THR A 7 -13.35 -12.97 -17.27
N PRO A 8 -12.24 -12.50 -17.89
CA PRO A 8 -12.29 -12.01 -19.26
C PRO A 8 -12.83 -13.07 -20.21
N LYS A 9 -13.60 -12.63 -21.21
CA LYS A 9 -14.10 -13.51 -22.28
C LYS A 9 -12.93 -14.22 -22.96
N GLY A 10 -13.02 -15.54 -23.13
CA GLY A 10 -11.97 -16.37 -23.73
C GLY A 10 -10.96 -16.96 -22.74
N SER A 11 -11.14 -16.75 -21.43
CA SER A 11 -10.39 -17.50 -20.42
C SER A 11 -10.99 -18.89 -20.23
N ASN A 12 -10.16 -19.93 -20.41
CA ASN A 12 -10.58 -21.33 -20.22
C ASN A 12 -10.66 -21.73 -18.73
N ALA A 13 -9.95 -21.03 -17.84
CA ALA A 13 -9.94 -21.26 -16.40
C ALA A 13 -9.17 -20.14 -15.67
N PRO A 14 -9.46 -19.88 -14.38
CA PRO A 14 -8.60 -19.04 -13.56
C PRO A 14 -7.21 -19.67 -13.42
N ILE A 15 -6.17 -18.92 -13.78
CA ILE A 15 -4.78 -19.34 -13.64
C ILE A 15 -4.18 -18.60 -12.45
N SER A 16 -3.62 -19.35 -11.49
CA SER A 16 -2.84 -18.80 -10.40
C SER A 16 -1.37 -18.75 -10.81
N ALA A 17 -0.79 -17.55 -10.86
CA ALA A 17 0.60 -17.34 -11.25
C ALA A 17 1.19 -16.14 -10.52
N ILE A 18 2.45 -16.25 -10.09
CA ILE A 18 3.19 -15.14 -9.50
C ILE A 18 4.00 -14.45 -10.59
N ILE A 19 3.69 -13.19 -10.87
CA ILE A 19 4.36 -12.40 -11.92
C ILE A 19 5.54 -11.64 -11.30
N PRO A 20 6.75 -11.71 -11.89
CA PRO A 20 7.88 -10.90 -11.43
C PRO A 20 7.55 -9.40 -11.43
N ALA A 21 7.87 -8.71 -10.33
CA ALA A 21 7.57 -7.28 -10.16
C ALA A 21 8.14 -6.41 -11.30
N ARG A 22 9.30 -6.79 -11.86
CA ARG A 22 9.87 -6.09 -13.03
C ARG A 22 8.97 -6.18 -14.26
N ALA A 23 8.36 -7.34 -14.54
CA ALA A 23 7.45 -7.48 -15.67
C ALA A 23 6.20 -6.62 -15.49
N VAL A 24 5.65 -6.59 -14.26
CA VAL A 24 4.52 -5.70 -13.92
C VAL A 24 4.86 -4.23 -14.14
N LYS A 25 6.04 -3.77 -13.69
CA LYS A 25 6.50 -2.39 -13.92
C LYS A 25 6.61 -2.02 -15.40
N VAL A 26 7.12 -2.94 -16.23
CA VAL A 26 7.18 -2.73 -17.69
C VAL A 26 5.79 -2.58 -18.26
N LEU A 27 4.85 -3.47 -17.89
CA LEU A 27 3.46 -3.39 -18.34
C LEU A 27 2.81 -2.07 -17.92
N LEU A 28 2.92 -1.68 -16.64
CA LEU A 28 2.31 -0.44 -16.15
C LEU A 28 2.88 0.83 -16.80
N SER A 29 4.13 0.81 -17.25
CA SER A 29 4.77 1.97 -17.88
C SER A 29 4.59 2.05 -19.40
N GLN A 30 4.51 0.90 -20.07
CA GLN A 30 4.50 0.83 -21.54
C GLN A 30 3.16 0.43 -22.12
N ALA A 31 2.40 -0.43 -21.43
CA ALA A 31 1.14 -0.92 -21.96
C ALA A 31 0.06 0.17 -21.86
N LYS A 32 -0.36 0.65 -23.02
CA LYS A 32 -1.49 1.58 -23.16
C LYS A 32 -2.58 0.91 -23.98
N GLY A 33 -3.84 1.12 -23.58
CA GLY A 33 -4.98 0.50 -24.24
C GLY A 33 -5.11 -0.99 -23.91
N ASP A 34 -5.67 -1.74 -24.85
CA ASP A 34 -6.01 -3.14 -24.64
C ASP A 34 -4.77 -4.03 -24.60
N ILE A 35 -4.69 -4.89 -23.58
CA ILE A 35 -3.63 -5.88 -23.41
C ILE A 35 -4.22 -7.26 -23.66
N ARG A 36 -3.67 -7.96 -24.64
CA ARG A 36 -3.99 -9.38 -24.88
C ARG A 36 -3.03 -10.24 -24.07
N THR A 37 -3.58 -11.16 -23.29
CA THR A 37 -2.80 -12.04 -22.43
C THR A 37 -2.93 -13.49 -22.91
N ALA A 38 -1.82 -14.21 -22.87
CA ALA A 38 -1.78 -15.63 -23.17
C ALA A 38 -0.85 -16.35 -22.20
N VAL A 39 -1.23 -17.57 -21.83
CA VAL A 39 -0.41 -18.44 -20.99
C VAL A 39 0.08 -19.61 -21.83
N TYR A 40 1.39 -19.81 -21.83
CA TYR A 40 2.02 -20.94 -22.49
C TYR A 40 2.45 -21.94 -21.42
N PRO A 41 1.80 -23.11 -21.34
CA PRO A 41 2.26 -24.18 -20.47
C PRO A 41 3.64 -24.64 -20.96
N LYS A 42 4.56 -24.88 -20.02
CA LYS A 42 5.88 -25.41 -20.32
C LYS A 42 6.03 -26.78 -19.65
N PRO A 43 6.10 -27.88 -20.42
CA PRO A 43 6.35 -29.20 -19.85
C PRO A 43 7.67 -29.20 -19.05
N GLY A 44 7.62 -29.66 -17.80
CA GLY A 44 8.79 -29.74 -16.91
C GLY A 44 9.32 -28.40 -16.41
N GLY A 45 8.54 -27.31 -16.45
CA GLY A 45 8.96 -26.03 -15.90
C GLY A 45 7.80 -25.07 -15.61
N VAL A 46 8.15 -23.87 -15.16
CA VAL A 46 7.18 -22.79 -14.91
C VAL A 46 6.54 -22.29 -16.20
N PRO A 47 5.21 -22.01 -16.22
CA PRO A 47 4.54 -21.47 -17.39
C PRO A 47 5.12 -20.11 -17.79
N LEU A 48 4.99 -19.77 -19.07
CA LEU A 48 5.32 -18.45 -19.59
C LEU A 48 4.04 -17.63 -19.74
N LEU A 49 4.10 -16.37 -19.32
CA LEU A 49 3.06 -15.39 -19.58
C LEU A 49 3.49 -14.49 -20.72
N LYS A 50 2.59 -14.30 -21.69
CA LYS A 50 2.76 -13.38 -22.80
C LYS A 50 1.71 -12.29 -22.72
N PHE A 51 2.17 -11.05 -22.89
CA PHE A 51 1.36 -9.85 -22.96
C PHE A 51 1.64 -9.17 -24.30
N ASP A 52 0.63 -9.05 -25.15
CA ASP A 52 0.68 -8.31 -26.40
C ASP A 52 -0.09 -6.98 -26.20
N TYR A 53 0.55 -5.84 -26.49
CA TYR A 53 -0.04 -4.50 -26.39
C TYR A 53 0.56 -3.58 -27.46
N GLY A 54 -0.30 -2.93 -28.25
CA GLY A 54 0.16 -2.24 -29.47
C GLY A 54 1.01 -3.15 -30.34
N ASP A 55 2.20 -2.68 -30.73
CA ASP A 55 3.19 -3.45 -31.51
C ASP A 55 4.25 -4.14 -30.63
N MET A 56 4.07 -4.12 -29.31
CA MET A 56 5.02 -4.68 -28.35
C MET A 56 4.51 -6.01 -27.77
N ARG A 57 5.47 -6.90 -27.51
CA ARG A 57 5.24 -8.19 -26.87
C ARG A 57 6.18 -8.35 -25.68
N LEU A 58 5.61 -8.57 -24.50
CA LEU A 58 6.36 -8.94 -23.30
C LEU A 58 6.12 -10.43 -22.99
N VAL A 59 7.20 -11.20 -22.91
CA VAL A 59 7.19 -12.60 -22.48
C VAL A 59 7.95 -12.70 -21.16
N THR A 60 7.34 -13.28 -20.14
CA THR A 60 7.96 -13.42 -18.82
C THR A 60 7.71 -14.81 -18.24
N LYS A 61 8.69 -15.33 -17.50
CA LYS A 61 8.53 -16.54 -16.68
C LYS A 61 7.73 -16.18 -15.44
N THR A 62 6.88 -17.09 -14.96
CA THR A 62 6.32 -16.95 -13.61
C THR A 62 7.38 -17.28 -12.57
N ILE A 63 7.22 -16.72 -11.37
CA ILE A 63 7.99 -17.14 -10.20
C ILE A 63 7.46 -18.52 -9.78
N ASP A 64 8.37 -19.44 -9.51
CA ASP A 64 8.03 -20.76 -8.97
C ASP A 64 7.68 -20.63 -7.49
N GLY A 65 6.52 -21.16 -7.10
CA GLY A 65 6.03 -21.12 -5.73
C GLY A 65 4.55 -20.78 -5.61
N THR A 66 4.05 -20.99 -4.40
CA THR A 66 2.68 -20.72 -4.02
C THR A 66 2.61 -19.36 -3.32
N TYR A 67 1.73 -18.48 -3.80
CA TYR A 67 1.51 -17.19 -3.13
C TYR A 67 0.84 -17.45 -1.77
N PRO A 68 1.24 -16.74 -0.69
CA PRO A 68 0.63 -16.91 0.63
C PRO A 68 -0.88 -16.72 0.60
N ASP A 69 -1.59 -17.40 1.50
CA ASP A 69 -3.04 -17.24 1.71
C ASP A 69 -3.34 -15.89 2.38
N TYR A 70 -3.20 -14.81 1.61
CA TYR A 70 -3.39 -13.43 2.07
C TYR A 70 -4.81 -13.14 2.62
N PRO A 71 -5.89 -13.83 2.19
CA PRO A 71 -7.20 -13.69 2.84
C PRO A 71 -7.19 -13.96 4.35
N ARG A 72 -6.18 -14.65 4.89
CA ARG A 72 -6.03 -14.88 6.35
C ARG A 72 -5.58 -13.65 7.12
N VAL A 73 -4.86 -12.72 6.48
CA VAL A 73 -4.34 -11.51 7.15
C VAL A 73 -5.22 -10.28 6.94
N ILE A 74 -6.23 -10.38 6.08
CA ILE A 74 -7.23 -9.33 5.90
C ILE A 74 -8.29 -9.50 6.99
N PRO A 75 -8.51 -8.49 7.86
CA PRO A 75 -9.62 -8.51 8.81
C PRO A 75 -10.94 -8.72 8.08
N LYS A 76 -11.66 -9.79 8.42
CA LYS A 76 -12.97 -10.12 7.82
C LYS A 76 -14.13 -9.35 8.45
N GLU A 77 -13.94 -9.00 9.70
CA GLU A 77 -14.84 -8.20 10.51
C GLU A 77 -14.04 -7.00 11.00
N GLU A 78 -14.72 -5.89 11.24
CA GLU A 78 -14.11 -4.71 11.84
C GLU A 78 -13.73 -5.08 13.29
N PRO A 79 -12.44 -5.17 13.63
CA PRO A 79 -12.03 -5.59 14.97
C PRO A 79 -12.37 -4.54 16.03
N THR A 80 -12.74 -3.33 15.58
CA THR A 80 -13.19 -2.22 16.42
C THR A 80 -14.42 -1.58 15.80
N ASP A 81 -15.32 -1.06 16.63
CA ASP A 81 -16.44 -0.23 16.16
C ASP A 81 -15.99 1.19 15.76
N THR A 82 -14.68 1.49 15.88
CA THR A 82 -14.13 2.80 15.57
C THR A 82 -13.81 2.92 14.09
N LYS A 83 -14.61 3.71 13.38
CA LYS A 83 -14.32 4.13 12.01
C LYS A 83 -13.85 5.57 12.02
N VAL A 84 -12.61 5.78 11.57
CA VAL A 84 -12.04 7.13 11.44
C VAL A 84 -11.90 7.47 9.97
N SER A 85 -12.57 8.53 9.53
CA SER A 85 -12.47 8.99 8.15
C SER A 85 -11.49 10.16 8.04
N PHE A 86 -10.67 10.17 6.99
CA PHE A 86 -9.73 11.24 6.70
C PHE A 86 -9.98 11.80 5.31
N SER A 87 -9.73 13.10 5.13
CA SER A 87 -9.53 13.64 3.78
C SER A 87 -8.17 13.17 3.27
N ALA A 88 -8.18 12.35 2.21
CA ALA A 88 -6.96 11.78 1.63
C ALA A 88 -5.93 12.87 1.23
N ALA A 89 -6.40 13.99 0.66
CA ALA A 89 -5.53 15.09 0.24
C ALA A 89 -4.86 15.78 1.44
N ILE A 90 -5.62 16.09 2.49
CA ILE A 90 -5.13 16.78 3.69
C ILE A 90 -4.17 15.86 4.47
N LEU A 91 -4.55 14.58 4.64
CA LEU A 91 -3.71 13.60 5.29
C LEU A 91 -2.38 13.41 4.54
N ARG A 92 -2.43 13.31 3.20
CA ARG A 92 -1.22 13.21 2.36
C ARG A 92 -0.31 14.42 2.53
N GLN A 93 -0.85 15.64 2.54
CA GLN A 93 -0.05 16.85 2.78
C GLN A 93 0.64 16.83 4.14
N ALA A 94 -0.09 16.50 5.21
CA ALA A 94 0.47 16.39 6.55
C ALA A 94 1.58 15.33 6.65
N LEU A 95 1.38 14.17 6.00
CA LEU A 95 2.38 13.10 5.93
C LEU A 95 3.64 13.51 5.15
N LEU A 96 3.51 14.25 4.05
CA LEU A 96 4.66 14.76 3.30
C LEU A 96 5.51 15.75 4.12
N SER A 97 4.86 16.63 4.88
CA SER A 97 5.55 17.51 5.84
C SER A 97 6.27 16.71 6.93
N ALA A 98 5.62 15.66 7.47
CA ALA A 98 6.24 14.77 8.46
C ALA A 98 7.45 14.01 7.90
N VAL A 99 7.36 13.49 6.67
CA VAL A 99 8.47 12.81 5.99
C VAL A 99 9.63 13.77 5.72
N THR A 100 9.34 15.03 5.39
CA THR A 100 10.36 16.06 5.17
C THR A 100 11.10 16.36 6.48
N PHE A 101 10.37 16.54 7.58
CA PHE A 101 10.93 16.69 8.91
C PHE A 101 11.79 15.48 9.29
N TYR A 102 11.30 14.26 9.06
CA TYR A 102 12.08 13.03 9.28
C TYR A 102 13.40 13.04 8.51
N LYS A 103 13.39 13.31 7.19
CA LYS A 103 14.60 13.30 6.36
C LYS A 103 15.68 14.27 6.87
N ILE A 104 15.26 15.45 7.34
CA ILE A 104 16.16 16.45 7.93
C ILE A 104 16.72 15.94 9.27
N ASN A 105 15.88 15.32 10.10
CA ASN A 105 16.21 14.96 11.47
C ASN A 105 16.60 13.49 11.70
N ARG A 106 16.82 12.70 10.64
CA ARG A 106 17.18 11.26 10.67
C ARG A 106 16.36 10.39 11.64
N SER A 107 15.07 10.70 11.81
CA SER A 107 14.11 9.93 12.63
C SER A 107 13.78 8.53 12.09
N ARG A 108 12.76 7.84 12.62
CA ARG A 108 12.18 6.62 12.05
C ARG A 108 10.95 6.96 11.20
N ASN A 109 10.56 6.04 10.31
CA ASN A 109 9.36 6.18 9.48
C ASN A 109 8.03 6.09 10.26
N GLY A 110 8.06 6.06 11.60
CA GLY A 110 6.87 5.94 12.44
C GLY A 110 6.15 7.28 12.63
N ILE A 111 4.83 7.24 12.61
CA ILE A 111 3.95 8.35 12.99
C ILE A 111 2.85 7.85 13.92
N ALA A 112 2.58 8.62 14.97
CA ALA A 112 1.44 8.41 15.83
C ALA A 112 0.31 9.33 15.38
N ILE A 113 -0.88 8.77 15.18
CA ILE A 113 -2.11 9.51 14.93
C ILE A 113 -2.95 9.40 16.20
N ARG A 114 -3.32 10.54 16.80
CA ARG A 114 -4.07 10.61 18.06
C ARG A 114 -5.38 11.35 17.86
N ASN A 115 -6.44 10.90 18.52
CA ASN A 115 -7.68 11.67 18.63
C ASN A 115 -7.45 12.90 19.53
N ASP A 116 -7.89 14.06 19.08
CA ASP A 116 -7.90 15.35 19.78
C ASP A 116 -9.27 15.99 19.56
N ASP A 117 -10.25 15.58 20.38
CA ASP A 117 -11.65 16.02 20.33
C ASP A 117 -12.27 16.00 18.93
N GLY A 118 -12.23 14.82 18.29
CA GLY A 118 -12.77 14.61 16.95
C GLY A 118 -11.83 15.06 15.83
N ARG A 119 -10.67 15.65 16.12
CA ARG A 119 -9.58 15.90 15.16
C ARG A 119 -8.49 14.85 15.31
N ALA A 120 -7.62 14.76 14.30
CA ALA A 120 -6.45 13.90 14.37
C ALA A 120 -5.17 14.72 14.50
N VAL A 121 -4.31 14.33 15.43
CA VAL A 121 -2.98 14.90 15.63
C VAL A 121 -1.93 13.88 15.22
N LEU A 122 -1.11 14.26 14.25
CA LEU A 122 -0.01 13.49 13.71
C LEU A 122 1.27 13.92 14.41
N THR A 123 1.97 12.97 15.05
CA THR A 123 3.22 13.25 15.76
C THR A 123 4.31 12.27 15.35
N THR A 124 5.50 12.80 15.08
CA THR A 124 6.74 12.02 14.97
C THR A 124 7.88 12.73 15.69
N LYS A 125 8.79 11.97 16.29
CA LYS A 125 9.87 12.49 17.13
C LYS A 125 11.21 12.33 16.42
N ALA A 126 12.08 13.33 16.42
CA ALA A 126 13.45 13.17 15.96
C ALA A 126 14.19 12.11 16.80
N GLU A 127 15.05 11.32 16.17
CA GLU A 127 16.03 10.55 16.94
C GLU A 127 17.07 11.53 17.51
N LYS A 128 17.44 11.33 18.77
CA LYS A 128 18.50 12.13 19.38
C LYS A 128 19.84 11.69 18.79
N PRO A 129 20.68 12.58 18.23
CA PRO A 129 22.11 12.33 18.24
C PRO A 129 22.56 12.28 19.70
N ASP A 130 23.55 11.44 20.01
CA ASP A 130 23.97 10.99 21.36
C ASP A 130 24.32 12.09 22.39
N ASN A 131 24.16 13.39 22.09
CA ASN A 131 24.60 14.47 22.98
C ASN A 131 23.78 15.78 22.93
N GLN A 132 22.46 15.74 22.62
CA GLN A 132 21.61 16.94 22.73
C GLN A 132 20.30 16.72 23.51
N MET A 133 19.98 17.67 24.39
CA MET A 133 18.82 17.61 25.31
C MET A 133 17.47 17.99 24.68
N GLN A 134 17.42 18.48 23.44
CA GLN A 134 16.16 18.77 22.73
C GLN A 134 16.09 18.03 21.40
N GLY A 135 15.47 16.84 21.41
CA GLY A 135 15.03 16.21 20.17
C GLY A 135 13.79 16.92 19.66
N GLY A 136 13.84 17.49 18.46
CA GLY A 136 12.68 18.13 17.84
C GLY A 136 11.53 17.13 17.64
N ALA A 137 10.29 17.61 17.67
CA ALA A 137 9.13 16.81 17.30
C ALA A 137 8.34 17.54 16.20
N PHE A 138 7.88 16.79 15.22
CA PHE A 138 6.89 17.29 14.27
C PHE A 138 5.51 16.97 14.80
N THR A 139 4.66 17.99 14.85
CA THR A 139 3.24 17.85 15.19
C THR A 139 2.42 18.58 14.15
N ALA A 140 1.45 17.89 13.56
CA ALA A 140 0.48 18.47 12.64
C ALA A 140 -0.94 18.08 13.06
N ARG A 141 -1.85 19.04 13.04
CA ARG A 141 -3.28 18.78 13.21
C ARG A 141 -3.90 18.60 11.83
N THR A 142 -4.71 17.56 11.68
CA THR A 142 -5.51 17.30 10.48
C THR A 142 -6.97 17.10 10.86
N PHE A 143 -7.84 17.38 9.91
CA PHE A 143 -9.24 16.96 10.00
C PHE A 143 -9.32 15.44 9.87
N ALA A 144 -10.09 14.85 10.78
CA ALA A 144 -10.58 13.49 10.71
C ALA A 144 -12.02 13.53 11.22
N ASP A 145 -12.83 12.55 10.83
CA ASP A 145 -14.07 12.25 11.53
C ASP A 145 -13.77 11.11 12.50
N TRP A 146 -13.43 11.49 13.73
CA TRP A 146 -13.11 10.54 14.80
C TRP A 146 -14.29 10.46 15.78
N PRO A 147 -14.93 9.28 15.95
CA PRO A 147 -16.08 9.15 16.85
C PRO A 147 -15.74 9.55 18.28
N LYS A 148 -16.62 10.32 18.93
CA LYS A 148 -16.40 10.85 20.29
C LYS A 148 -16.42 9.77 21.37
N ASP A 149 -17.19 8.72 21.13
CA ASP A 149 -17.36 7.53 21.97
C ASP A 149 -16.34 6.42 21.64
N SER A 150 -15.41 6.68 20.71
CA SER A 150 -14.35 5.75 20.33
C SER A 150 -13.46 5.39 21.52
N THR A 151 -13.31 4.09 21.79
CA THR A 151 -12.31 3.57 22.74
C THR A 151 -10.88 3.66 22.19
N MET A 152 -10.71 3.74 20.86
CA MET A 152 -9.41 3.98 20.24
C MET A 152 -9.01 5.44 20.37
N THR A 153 -7.88 5.71 21.03
CA THR A 153 -7.35 7.07 21.25
C THR A 153 -6.15 7.40 20.39
N HIS A 154 -5.43 6.38 19.91
CA HIS A 154 -4.26 6.55 19.07
C HIS A 154 -3.92 5.29 18.27
N ILE A 155 -3.18 5.47 17.18
CA ILE A 155 -2.59 4.38 16.38
C ILE A 155 -1.20 4.80 15.87
N GLY A 156 -0.26 3.85 15.89
CA GLY A 156 1.08 4.03 15.35
C GLY A 156 1.22 3.33 14.00
N LEU A 157 1.64 4.06 12.97
CA LEU A 157 1.73 3.55 11.60
C LEU A 157 3.06 3.95 10.96
N ASN A 158 3.41 3.27 9.87
CA ASN A 158 4.53 3.67 9.04
C ASN A 158 4.06 4.74 8.04
N MET A 159 4.69 5.93 8.07
CA MET A 159 4.36 7.06 7.20
C MET A 159 4.50 6.72 5.72
N ARG A 160 5.49 5.91 5.36
CA ARG A 160 5.72 5.54 3.97
C ARG A 160 4.61 4.64 3.45
N TYR A 161 4.20 3.66 4.25
CA TYR A 161 3.08 2.78 3.90
C TYR A 161 1.73 3.51 3.84
N LEU A 162 1.58 4.63 4.55
CA LEU A 162 0.40 5.50 4.45
C LEU A 162 0.42 6.43 3.23
N LEU A 163 1.59 6.70 2.65
CA LEU A 163 1.77 7.57 1.49
C LEU A 163 1.73 6.82 0.15
N ASP A 164 2.15 5.55 0.19
CA ASP A 164 2.09 4.59 -0.91
C ASP A 164 0.62 4.26 -1.27
#